data_AF-A0A820G129-F1
#
_entry.id   AF-A0A820G129-F1
#
_cell.length_a   1.000
_cell.length_b   1.000
_cell.length_c   1.000
_cell.angle_alpha   90.00
_cell.angle_beta   90.00
_cell.angle_gamma   90.00
#
_symmetry.space_group_name_H-M   'P 1'
#
loop_
_entity.id
_entity.type
_entity.pdbx_description
1 polymer ?
#
loop_
_entity_poly.entity_id
_entity_poly.type
_entity_poly.pdbx_seq_one_letter_code
_entity_poly.pdbx_strand_id
1 'polypeptide(L)'
;NRIETTSKQYAVFACSISAPVAAYCFYTPIITFAWRRLGYQAIVIFVGDFKALNGTQPDHIRLAVEWITRFGGIVHYFQCDEAYAIKISQTIRVFAGFLPLPFINDDDFLLTTDSDLLPLRREQYMLRKDYPDGFIVNRWCCGTFKMRNKTYHMFPMGHLHIKRKVWRAMVLESTV
;
A
#
# COMPACT_ATOMS: atom_id res chain seq x y z
N ASN A 1 -12.39 8.11 -22.90
CA ASN A 1 -11.31 7.15 -23.20
C ASN A 1 -10.84 6.40 -21.95
N ARG A 2 -11.64 5.44 -21.43
CA ARG A 2 -11.31 4.60 -20.26
C ARG A 2 -11.53 3.11 -20.60
N ILE A 3 -10.89 2.20 -19.87
CA ILE A 3 -10.95 0.73 -20.06
C ILE A 3 -11.60 0.12 -18.82
N GLU A 4 -12.58 -0.76 -18.99
CA GLU A 4 -12.99 -1.71 -17.95
C GLU A 4 -12.06 -2.93 -18.04
N THR A 5 -11.35 -3.22 -16.95
CA THR A 5 -10.41 -4.34 -16.90
C THR A 5 -11.10 -5.58 -16.35
N THR A 6 -10.85 -6.75 -16.95
CA THR A 6 -11.20 -8.04 -16.35
C THR A 6 -10.24 -8.42 -15.21
N SER A 7 -9.05 -7.81 -15.17
CA SER A 7 -8.07 -7.92 -14.09
C SER A 7 -8.57 -7.30 -12.79
N LYS A 8 -8.17 -7.89 -11.65
CA LYS A 8 -8.47 -7.33 -10.33
C LYS A 8 -7.63 -6.09 -10.08
N GLN A 9 -8.19 -5.16 -9.30
CA GLN A 9 -7.53 -3.93 -8.91
C GLN A 9 -7.39 -3.89 -7.39
N TYR A 10 -6.14 -3.83 -6.91
CA TYR A 10 -5.84 -3.79 -5.48
C TYR A 10 -5.28 -2.44 -5.08
N ALA A 11 -5.69 -1.95 -3.92
CA ALA A 11 -5.05 -0.81 -3.25
C ALA A 11 -4.22 -1.36 -2.07
N VAL A 12 -2.90 -1.21 -2.12
CA VAL A 12 -1.96 -1.77 -1.16
C VAL A 12 -1.40 -0.67 -0.27
N PHE A 13 -1.57 -0.84 1.04
CA PHE A 13 -0.95 0.01 2.04
C PHE A 13 -0.55 -0.81 3.26
N ALA A 14 0.43 -0.30 3.99
CA ALA A 14 0.95 -0.94 5.18
C ALA A 14 0.83 -0.01 6.38
N CYS A 15 0.70 -0.60 7.56
CA CYS A 15 0.69 0.10 8.81
C CYS A 15 1.58 -0.63 9.80
N SER A 16 2.45 0.09 10.50
CA SER A 16 3.19 -0.49 11.61
C SER A 16 2.26 -0.67 12.82
N ILE A 17 2.31 -1.84 13.46
CA ILE A 17 1.65 -2.09 14.74
C ILE A 17 2.44 -1.52 15.93
N SER A 18 3.69 -1.13 15.68
CA SER A 18 4.64 -0.59 16.64
C SER A 18 4.75 0.94 16.57
N ALA A 19 3.88 1.59 15.79
CA ALA A 19 3.87 3.04 15.70
C ALA A 19 3.48 3.64 17.06
N PRO A 20 4.26 4.60 17.61
CA PRO A 20 3.92 5.26 18.88
C PRO A 20 2.56 5.94 18.84
N VAL A 21 2.17 6.38 17.63
CA VAL A 21 0.86 6.93 17.34
C VAL A 21 -0.01 5.80 16.79
N ALA A 22 -0.82 5.19 17.66
CA ALA A 22 -1.79 4.15 17.30
C ALA A 22 -2.83 4.60 16.24
N ALA A 23 -2.90 5.91 15.95
CA ALA A 23 -3.85 6.50 15.01
C ALA A 23 -3.77 5.89 13.60
N TYR A 24 -2.59 5.44 13.15
CA TYR A 24 -2.45 4.86 11.81
C TYR A 24 -3.23 3.55 11.65
N CYS A 25 -3.21 2.67 12.67
CA CYS A 25 -4.01 1.45 12.65
C CYS A 25 -5.52 1.77 12.65
N PHE A 26 -5.92 2.81 13.39
CA PHE A 26 -7.30 3.27 13.45
C PHE A 26 -7.85 3.73 12.08
N TYR A 27 -7.02 4.32 11.22
CA TYR A 27 -7.46 4.77 9.90
C TYR A 27 -7.62 3.63 8.88
N THR A 28 -6.96 2.48 9.09
CA THR A 28 -6.93 1.40 8.11
C THR A 28 -8.31 0.91 7.63
N PRO A 29 -9.36 0.79 8.49
CA PRO A 29 -10.68 0.38 8.01
C PRO A 29 -11.38 1.48 7.21
N ILE A 30 -11.18 2.75 7.58
CA ILE A 30 -11.74 3.91 6.87
C ILE A 30 -11.15 3.98 5.46
N ILE A 31 -9.82 3.83 5.35
CA ILE A 31 -9.11 3.82 4.06
C ILE A 31 -9.52 2.61 3.22
N THR A 32 -9.68 1.43 3.84
CA THR A 32 -10.19 0.22 3.18
C THR A 32 -11.56 0.47 2.54
N PHE A 33 -12.49 1.03 3.30
CA PHE A 33 -13.82 1.36 2.81
C PHE A 33 -13.76 2.40 1.68
N ALA A 34 -12.90 3.40 1.81
CA ALA A 34 -12.74 4.42 0.78
C ALA A 34 -12.25 3.86 -0.56
N TRP A 35 -11.27 2.96 -0.55
CA TRP A 35 -10.80 2.27 -1.76
C TRP A 35 -11.86 1.37 -2.36
N ARG A 36 -12.63 0.65 -1.53
CA ARG A 36 -13.75 -0.17 -1.99
C ARG A 36 -14.80 0.65 -2.74
N ARG A 37 -15.15 1.86 -2.26
CA ARG A 37 -16.08 2.76 -2.96
C ARG A 37 -15.60 3.14 -4.37
N LEU A 38 -14.28 3.11 -4.61
CA LEU A 38 -13.69 3.42 -5.90
C LEU A 38 -13.49 2.19 -6.81
N GLY A 39 -13.83 0.99 -6.33
CA GLY A 39 -13.73 -0.26 -7.08
C GLY A 39 -12.44 -1.03 -6.85
N TYR A 40 -11.65 -0.69 -5.84
CA TYR A 40 -10.43 -1.40 -5.46
C TYR A 40 -10.68 -2.35 -4.30
N GLN A 41 -10.05 -3.52 -4.33
CA GLN A 41 -9.94 -4.36 -3.13
C GLN A 41 -8.70 -3.94 -2.34
N ALA A 42 -8.89 -3.45 -1.12
CA ALA A 42 -7.78 -3.01 -0.29
C ALA A 42 -7.02 -4.22 0.29
N ILE A 43 -5.69 -4.15 0.28
CA ILE A 43 -4.78 -5.06 0.96
C ILE A 43 -4.06 -4.26 2.03
N VAL A 44 -4.35 -4.58 3.29
CA VAL A 44 -3.76 -3.93 4.46
C VAL A 44 -2.68 -4.84 5.02
N ILE A 45 -1.47 -4.31 5.11
CA ILE A 45 -0.32 -5.06 5.61
C ILE A 45 0.06 -4.52 6.98
N PHE A 46 -0.26 -5.28 8.03
CA PHE A 46 0.20 -4.95 9.38
C PHE A 46 1.64 -5.43 9.56
N VAL A 47 2.52 -4.52 9.97
CA VAL A 47 3.96 -4.75 10.06
C VAL A 47 4.42 -4.59 11.50
N GLY A 48 5.12 -5.59 12.05
CA GLY A 48 5.76 -5.46 13.35
C GLY A 48 6.07 -6.81 14.00
N ASP A 49 6.35 -6.77 15.30
CA ASP A 49 6.68 -7.96 16.05
C ASP A 49 5.43 -8.60 16.65
N PHE A 50 4.86 -9.56 15.94
CA PHE A 50 3.70 -10.32 16.42
C PHE A 50 4.06 -11.41 17.42
N LYS A 51 5.34 -11.78 17.53
CA LYS A 51 5.82 -12.75 18.53
C LYS A 51 5.89 -12.11 19.91
N ALA A 52 6.32 -10.85 20.00
CA ALA A 52 6.32 -10.08 21.25
C ALA A 52 4.91 -9.92 21.86
N LEU A 53 3.87 -10.04 21.03
CA LEU A 53 2.47 -9.99 21.48
C LEU A 53 2.01 -11.26 22.22
N ASN A 54 2.84 -12.30 22.32
CA ASN A 54 2.52 -13.56 23.00
C ASN A 54 1.15 -14.15 22.59
N GLY A 55 0.81 -14.05 21.31
CA GLY A 55 -0.45 -14.55 20.75
C GLY A 55 -1.69 -13.67 21.00
N THR A 56 -1.57 -12.55 21.73
CA THR A 56 -2.68 -11.63 21.98
C THR A 56 -2.55 -10.39 21.11
N GLN A 57 -3.41 -10.27 20.10
CA GLN A 57 -3.47 -9.03 19.33
C GLN A 57 -4.00 -7.88 20.20
N PRO A 58 -3.37 -6.70 20.18
CA PRO A 58 -3.92 -5.51 20.81
C PRO A 58 -5.34 -5.22 20.28
N ASP A 59 -6.23 -4.75 21.14
CA ASP A 59 -7.64 -4.53 20.80
C ASP A 59 -7.84 -3.64 19.57
N HIS A 60 -7.00 -2.60 19.41
CA HIS A 60 -7.08 -1.71 18.26
C HIS A 60 -6.74 -2.41 16.93
N ILE A 61 -5.81 -3.37 16.93
CA ILE A 61 -5.50 -4.20 15.76
C ILE A 61 -6.66 -5.15 15.48
N ARG A 62 -7.15 -5.84 16.51
CA ARG A 62 -8.28 -6.76 16.40
C ARG A 62 -9.51 -6.07 15.81
N LEU A 63 -9.87 -4.90 16.34
CA LEU A 63 -10.98 -4.08 15.84
C LEU A 63 -10.73 -3.62 14.40
N ALA A 64 -9.51 -3.18 14.07
CA ALA A 64 -9.19 -2.79 12.70
C ALA A 64 -9.37 -3.96 11.72
N VAL A 65 -8.86 -5.14 12.06
CA VAL A 65 -8.97 -6.37 11.25
C VAL A 65 -10.42 -6.77 11.03
N GLU A 66 -11.26 -6.71 12.08
CA GLU A 66 -12.69 -7.00 11.98
C GLU A 66 -13.37 -6.09 10.94
N TRP A 67 -13.15 -4.78 11.03
CA TRP A 67 -13.76 -3.83 10.11
C TRP A 67 -13.19 -3.90 8.69
N ILE A 68 -11.88 -4.10 8.53
CA ILE A 68 -11.26 -4.32 7.21
C ILE A 68 -11.92 -5.52 6.53
N THR A 69 -12.07 -6.64 7.24
CA THR A 69 -12.68 -7.87 6.72
C THR A 69 -14.14 -7.65 6.36
N ARG A 70 -14.90 -6.96 7.22
CA ARG A 70 -16.31 -6.58 6.94
C ARG A 70 -16.43 -5.70 5.69
N PHE A 71 -15.44 -4.85 5.44
CA PHE A 71 -15.36 -4.05 4.22
C PHE A 71 -14.78 -4.81 3.03
N GLY A 72 -14.50 -6.11 3.13
CA GLY A 72 -13.99 -6.93 2.02
C GLY A 72 -12.52 -6.67 1.69
N GLY A 73 -11.81 -5.98 2.59
CA GLY A 73 -10.36 -5.86 2.52
C GLY A 73 -9.66 -7.16 2.88
N ILE A 74 -8.41 -7.28 2.45
CA ILE A 74 -7.54 -8.41 2.75
C ILE A 74 -6.51 -7.94 3.78
N VAL A 75 -6.33 -8.71 4.85
CA VAL A 75 -5.30 -8.45 5.85
C VAL A 75 -4.12 -9.40 5.64
N HIS A 76 -2.91 -8.85 5.69
CA HIS A 76 -1.68 -9.61 5.71
C HIS A 76 -0.80 -9.16 6.88
N TYR A 77 -0.16 -10.09 7.56
CA TYR A 77 0.76 -9.81 8.66
C TYR A 77 2.19 -10.00 8.18
N PHE A 78 3.02 -8.97 8.37
CA PHE A 78 4.44 -9.00 8.03
C PHE A 78 5.25 -8.95 9.32
N GLN A 79 5.78 -10.11 9.73
CA GLN A 79 6.62 -10.22 10.91
C GLN A 79 7.97 -9.54 10.69
N CYS A 80 8.35 -8.64 11.59
CA CYS A 80 9.69 -8.08 11.66
C CYS A 80 10.05 -7.69 13.10
N ASP A 81 11.29 -7.27 13.32
CA ASP A 81 11.68 -6.61 14.56
C ASP A 81 11.00 -5.24 14.68
N GLU A 82 10.60 -4.88 15.89
CA GLU A 82 9.92 -3.63 16.23
C GLU A 82 10.68 -2.39 15.70
N ALA A 83 12.01 -2.39 15.83
CA ALA A 83 12.87 -1.27 15.43
C ALA A 83 12.81 -0.98 13.91
N TYR A 84 12.38 -1.95 13.10
CA TYR A 84 12.25 -1.81 11.65
C TYR A 84 10.81 -1.66 11.18
N ALA A 85 9.81 -1.83 12.05
CA ALA A 85 8.41 -1.94 11.64
C ALA A 85 7.92 -0.72 10.85
N ILE A 86 8.25 0.50 11.32
CA ILE A 86 7.90 1.75 10.63
C ILE A 86 8.59 1.81 9.26
N LYS A 87 9.90 1.56 9.21
CA LYS A 87 10.67 1.62 7.96
C LYS A 87 10.17 0.60 6.94
N ILE A 88 9.89 -0.63 7.37
CA ILE A 88 9.37 -1.69 6.51
C ILE A 88 7.97 -1.33 6.00
N SER A 89 7.09 -0.76 6.85
CA SER A 89 5.76 -0.32 6.41
C SER A 89 5.83 0.73 5.28
N GLN A 90 6.80 1.66 5.35
CA GLN A 90 7.04 2.62 4.28
C GLN A 90 7.61 1.95 3.02
N THR A 91 8.56 1.03 3.18
CA THR A 91 9.18 0.28 2.07
C THR A 91 8.16 -0.57 1.31
N ILE A 92 7.21 -1.20 2.00
CA ILE A 92 6.17 -2.04 1.37
C ILE A 92 5.37 -1.24 0.33
N ARG A 93 5.15 0.07 0.54
CA ARG A 93 4.48 0.95 -0.44
C ARG A 93 5.26 1.11 -1.75
N VAL A 94 6.56 0.87 -1.74
CA VAL A 94 7.46 0.99 -2.91
C VAL A 94 7.71 -0.36 -3.58
N PHE A 95 7.42 -1.45 -2.87
CA PHE A 95 7.71 -2.80 -3.34
C PHE A 95 6.48 -3.71 -3.31
N ALA A 96 5.28 -3.14 -3.42
CA ALA A 96 4.03 -3.91 -3.37
C ALA A 96 3.96 -5.05 -4.40
N GLY A 97 4.54 -4.86 -5.59
CA GLY A 97 4.62 -5.91 -6.62
C GLY A 97 5.46 -7.14 -6.26
N PHE A 98 6.31 -7.02 -5.25
CA PHE A 98 7.19 -8.10 -4.76
C PHE A 98 6.62 -8.85 -3.55
N LEU A 99 5.48 -8.39 -3.01
CA LEU A 99 4.88 -9.07 -1.87
C LEU A 99 4.50 -10.51 -2.25
N PRO A 100 4.81 -11.51 -1.41
CA PRO A 100 4.53 -12.91 -1.69
C PRO A 100 3.04 -13.24 -1.43
N LEU A 101 2.14 -12.55 -2.11
CA LEU A 101 0.69 -12.71 -1.98
C LEU A 101 0.18 -13.69 -3.06
N PRO A 102 -0.23 -14.92 -2.69
CA PRO A 102 -0.54 -15.98 -3.65
C PRO A 102 -1.83 -15.75 -4.44
N PHE A 103 -2.68 -14.82 -3.99
CA PHE A 103 -3.96 -14.49 -4.64
C PHE A 103 -3.85 -13.36 -5.68
N ILE A 104 -2.64 -12.81 -5.89
CA ILE A 104 -2.38 -11.75 -6.86
C ILE A 104 -1.71 -12.36 -8.09
N ASN A 105 -2.29 -12.14 -9.26
CA ASN A 105 -1.73 -12.59 -10.54
C ASN A 105 -0.83 -11.52 -11.18
N ASP A 106 -0.03 -11.92 -12.16
CA ASP A 106 0.91 -11.01 -12.87
C ASP A 106 0.19 -9.89 -13.65
N ASP A 107 -1.04 -10.13 -14.08
CA ASP A 107 -1.89 -9.17 -14.79
C ASP A 107 -2.84 -8.35 -13.89
N ASP A 108 -2.82 -8.60 -12.57
CA ASP A 108 -3.57 -7.79 -11.62
C ASP A 108 -2.88 -6.43 -11.39
N PHE A 109 -3.68 -5.39 -11.18
CA PHE A 109 -3.17 -4.05 -10.91
C PHE A 109 -2.97 -3.83 -9.42
N LEU A 110 -1.82 -3.26 -9.08
CA LEU A 110 -1.45 -2.87 -7.73
C LEU A 110 -1.30 -1.35 -7.70
N LEU A 111 -2.17 -0.71 -6.93
CA LEU A 111 -2.10 0.69 -6.59
C LEU A 111 -1.46 0.83 -5.22
N THR A 112 -0.35 1.55 -5.10
CA THR A 112 0.23 1.84 -3.78
C THR A 112 -0.30 3.15 -3.21
N THR A 113 -0.63 3.10 -1.93
CA THR A 113 -1.23 4.22 -1.18
C THR A 113 -0.68 4.24 0.25
N ASP A 114 -1.18 5.13 1.09
CA ASP A 114 -0.87 5.22 2.51
C ASP A 114 -2.12 4.92 3.38
N SER A 115 -1.85 4.61 4.64
CA SER A 115 -2.87 4.40 5.68
C SER A 115 -3.59 5.68 6.12
N ASP A 116 -3.12 6.85 5.72
CA ASP A 116 -3.72 8.16 6.00
C ASP A 116 -4.11 8.95 4.73
N LEU A 117 -3.92 8.37 3.54
CA LEU A 117 -4.30 8.99 2.28
C LEU A 117 -5.69 8.54 1.82
N LEU A 118 -6.70 9.33 2.18
CA LEU A 118 -8.10 9.10 1.79
C LEU A 118 -8.32 9.41 0.31
N PRO A 119 -8.73 8.44 -0.53
CA PRO A 119 -9.02 8.71 -1.93
C PRO A 119 -10.41 9.35 -2.07
N LEU A 120 -10.47 10.51 -2.73
CA LEU A 120 -11.70 11.31 -2.85
C LEU A 120 -12.38 11.19 -4.21
N ARG A 121 -11.61 11.10 -5.30
CA ARG A 121 -12.12 11.17 -6.68
C ARG A 121 -11.71 9.94 -7.47
N ARG A 122 -12.68 9.13 -7.88
CA ARG A 122 -12.45 7.88 -8.64
C ARG A 122 -11.64 8.13 -9.90
N GLU A 123 -11.93 9.23 -10.58
CA GLU A 123 -11.38 9.58 -11.89
C GLU A 123 -9.86 9.76 -11.88
N GLN A 124 -9.28 10.05 -10.72
CA GLN A 124 -7.82 10.22 -10.54
C GLN A 124 -7.09 8.88 -10.49
N TYR A 125 -7.81 7.78 -10.27
CA TYR A 125 -7.24 6.46 -10.08
C TYR A 125 -7.56 5.50 -11.25
N MET A 126 -8.51 5.86 -12.11
CA MET A 126 -8.88 5.04 -13.26
C MET A 126 -7.76 4.93 -14.29
N LEU A 127 -7.58 3.73 -14.82
CA LEU A 127 -6.71 3.50 -15.96
C LEU A 127 -7.17 4.30 -17.17
N ARG A 128 -6.20 4.87 -17.89
CA ARG A 128 -6.43 5.62 -19.12
C ARG A 128 -6.11 4.72 -20.31
N LYS A 129 -6.81 4.91 -21.43
CA LYS A 129 -6.61 4.09 -22.65
C LYS A 129 -5.20 4.17 -23.22
N ASP A 130 -4.53 5.31 -23.04
CA ASP A 130 -3.15 5.57 -23.47
C ASP A 130 -2.10 4.88 -22.60
N TYR A 131 -2.47 4.41 -21.40
CA TYR A 131 -1.57 3.73 -20.47
C TYR A 131 -2.20 2.44 -19.93
N PRO A 132 -2.31 1.39 -20.77
CA PRO A 132 -3.06 0.16 -20.43
C PRO A 132 -2.37 -0.71 -19.37
N ASP A 133 -1.09 -0.47 -19.10
CA ASP A 133 -0.30 -1.20 -18.11
C ASP A 133 -0.17 -0.47 -16.77
N GLY A 134 -0.77 0.73 -16.68
CA GLY A 134 -0.83 1.52 -15.47
C GLY A 134 -0.20 2.90 -15.59
N PHE A 135 -0.15 3.62 -14.47
CA PHE A 135 0.38 4.97 -14.40
C PHE A 135 1.13 5.21 -13.08
N ILE A 136 1.97 6.24 -13.10
CA ILE A 136 2.68 6.76 -11.93
C ILE A 136 2.25 8.20 -11.73
N VAL A 137 1.71 8.54 -10.57
CA VAL A 137 1.48 9.94 -10.19
C VAL A 137 2.44 10.32 -9.09
N ASN A 138 3.43 11.14 -9.47
CA ASN A 138 4.26 11.87 -8.53
C ASN A 138 3.62 13.23 -8.29
N ARG A 139 3.46 13.60 -7.03
CA ARG A 139 2.95 14.92 -6.67
C ARG A 139 3.94 15.54 -5.70
N TRP A 140 4.57 16.65 -6.09
CA TRP A 140 5.53 17.34 -5.22
C TRP A 140 4.87 17.69 -3.86
N CYS A 141 5.54 17.35 -2.76
CA CYS A 141 5.11 17.57 -1.38
C CYS A 141 6.33 17.52 -0.47
N CYS A 142 6.12 17.91 0.80
CA CYS A 142 6.91 17.46 1.93
C CYS A 142 8.36 18.01 2.02
N GLY A 143 8.71 18.97 1.18
CA GLY A 143 9.89 19.82 1.34
C GLY A 143 11.21 19.11 1.05
N THR A 144 12.19 19.26 1.94
CA THR A 144 13.53 18.71 1.81
C THR A 144 13.93 17.94 3.06
N PHE A 145 14.82 16.95 2.91
CA PHE A 145 15.44 16.23 4.04
C PHE A 145 16.96 16.28 3.92
N LYS A 146 17.67 16.12 5.05
CA LYS A 146 19.14 16.07 5.09
C LYS A 146 19.63 14.65 5.30
N MET A 147 20.58 14.20 4.48
CA MET A 147 21.32 12.95 4.68
C MET A 147 22.80 13.19 4.35
N ARG A 148 23.72 12.81 5.25
CA ARG A 148 25.18 12.98 5.05
C ARG A 148 25.58 14.42 4.65
N ASN A 149 25.10 15.42 5.37
CA ASN A 149 25.31 16.86 5.08
C ASN A 149 24.84 17.34 3.69
N LYS A 150 24.02 16.56 2.98
CA LYS A 150 23.39 16.98 1.73
C LYS A 150 21.89 17.13 1.92
N THR A 151 21.32 18.15 1.30
CA THR A 151 19.87 18.39 1.26
C THR A 151 19.30 17.75 0.00
N TYR A 152 18.25 16.95 0.16
CA TYR A 152 17.56 16.26 -0.92
C TYR A 152 16.12 16.75 -0.98
N HIS A 153 15.61 16.96 -2.19
CA HIS A 153 14.18 17.17 -2.39
C HIS A 153 13.43 15.87 -2.15
N MET A 154 12.38 15.94 -1.34
CA MET A 154 11.51 14.79 -1.14
C MET A 154 10.67 14.62 -2.41
N PHE A 155 10.81 13.48 -3.09
CA PHE A 155 9.89 13.07 -4.15
C PHE A 155 8.77 12.27 -3.51
N PRO A 156 7.53 12.75 -3.51
CA PRO A 156 6.43 11.94 -3.02
C PRO A 156 5.94 11.11 -4.18
N MET A 157 6.04 9.81 -4.00
CA MET A 157 5.19 8.90 -4.76
C MET A 157 3.78 9.12 -4.24
N GLY A 158 2.94 9.75 -5.06
CA GLY A 158 1.53 9.90 -4.75
C GLY A 158 0.88 8.52 -4.81
N HIS A 159 0.85 7.93 -6.00
CA HIS A 159 0.34 6.58 -6.22
C HIS A 159 1.07 5.95 -7.42
N LEU A 160 1.46 4.68 -7.28
CA LEU A 160 1.91 3.86 -8.40
C LEU A 160 0.83 2.81 -8.64
N HIS A 161 0.16 2.86 -9.79
CA HIS A 161 -0.93 1.96 -10.15
C HIS A 161 -0.56 1.22 -11.45
N ILE A 162 0.07 0.05 -11.32
CA ILE A 162 0.59 -0.73 -12.46
C ILE A 162 0.34 -2.22 -12.27
N LYS A 163 0.46 -2.99 -13.35
CA LYS A 163 0.40 -4.46 -13.28
C LYS A 163 1.56 -5.02 -12.45
N ARG A 164 1.32 -6.11 -11.72
CA ARG A 164 2.36 -6.79 -10.92
C ARG A 164 3.59 -7.15 -11.75
N LYS A 165 3.41 -7.69 -12.97
CA LYS A 165 4.53 -8.04 -13.87
C LYS A 165 5.39 -6.83 -14.26
N VAL A 166 4.74 -5.69 -14.51
CA VAL A 166 5.43 -4.44 -14.88
C VAL A 166 6.20 -3.90 -13.69
N TRP A 167 5.61 -3.97 -12.49
CA TRP A 167 6.30 -3.62 -11.25
C TRP A 167 7.60 -4.40 -11.08
N ARG A 168 7.55 -5.72 -11.29
CA ARG A 168 8.73 -6.58 -11.16
C ARG A 168 9.79 -6.25 -12.20
N ALA A 169 9.38 -6.03 -13.45
CA ALA A 169 10.29 -5.67 -14.55
C ALA A 169 10.95 -4.28 -14.38
N MET A 170 10.33 -3.34 -13.66
CA MET A 170 10.93 -2.03 -13.39
C MET A 170 12.08 -2.09 -12.38
N VAL A 171 12.05 -3.05 -11.46
CA VAL A 171 12.97 -3.11 -10.31
C VAL A 171 14.01 -4.21 -10.46
N LEU A 172 13.63 -5.35 -11.03
CA LEU A 172 14.58 -6.36 -11.46
C LEU A 172 15.04 -5.93 -12.84
N GLU A 173 16.34 -5.63 -13.00
CA GLU A 173 16.92 -5.43 -14.33
C GLU A 173 16.42 -6.56 -15.24
N SER A 174 15.80 -6.19 -16.36
CA SER A 174 15.63 -7.10 -17.46
C SER A 174 17.04 -7.55 -17.86
N THR A 175 17.45 -8.73 -17.42
CA THR A 175 18.54 -9.45 -18.05
C THR A 175 18.10 -9.70 -19.49
N VAL A 176 18.48 -8.76 -20.37
CA VAL A 176 18.56 -8.99 -21.82
C VAL A 176 19.77 -9.87 -22.06
#